data_AF-A0A5N5RDQ9-F1
#
_entry.id   AF-A0A5N5RDQ9-F1
#
_cell.length_a   1.000
_cell.length_b   1.000
_cell.length_c   1.000
_cell.angle_alpha   90.00
_cell.angle_beta   90.00
_cell.angle_gamma   90.00
#
_symmetry.space_group_name_H-M   'P 1'
#
loop_
_entity.id
_entity.type
_entity.pdbx_description
1 polymer ?
#
loop_
_entity_poly.entity_id
_entity_poly.type
_entity_poly.pdbx_seq_one_letter_code
_entity_poly.pdbx_strand_id
1 'polypeptide(L)' 'MRYRDRDREPPRWATIGFDAEGRSIELVFVRLDDHTPLIIHANLLTKGFRDEIRRSR' A
#
# COMPACT_ATOMS: atom_id res chain seq x y z
N MET A 1 -4.68 2.19 6.51
CA MET A 1 -5.22 2.84 5.29
C MET A 1 -4.56 4.21 5.18
N ARG A 2 -3.99 4.60 4.04
CA ARG A 2 -3.34 5.91 3.91
C ARG A 2 -4.40 7.02 3.98
N TYR A 3 -4.05 8.16 4.58
CA TYR A 3 -5.00 9.27 4.73
C TYR A 3 -5.51 9.76 3.36
N ARG A 4 -4.62 9.82 2.37
CA ARG A 4 -4.93 10.26 0.99
C ARG A 4 -5.79 9.28 0.19
N ASP A 5 -5.91 8.05 0.66
CA ASP A 5 -6.61 6.96 -0.01
C ASP A 5 -7.96 6.64 0.63
N ARG A 6 -8.31 7.32 1.74
CA ARG A 6 -9.53 7.07 2.50
C ARG A 6 -10.80 7.33 1.70
N ASP A 7 -10.78 8.38 0.87
CA ASP A 7 -11.95 8.86 0.12
C ASP A 7 -11.81 8.60 -1.40
N ARG A 8 -10.89 7.71 -1.81
CA ARG A 8 -10.71 7.31 -3.21
C ARG A 8 -11.71 6.23 -3.59
N GLU A 9 -12.27 6.33 -4.79
CA GLU A 9 -13.05 5.26 -5.42
C GLU A 9 -12.23 4.65 -6.58
N PRO A 10 -11.98 3.33 -6.57
CA PRO A 10 -12.27 2.38 -5.49
C PRO A 10 -11.39 2.60 -4.24
N PRO A 11 -11.81 2.11 -3.05
CA PRO A 11 -11.00 2.16 -1.84
C PRO A 11 -9.63 1.51 -2.07
N ARG A 12 -8.57 2.14 -1.56
CA ARG A 12 -7.20 1.64 -1.69
C ARG A 12 -6.63 1.29 -0.34
N TRP A 13 -5.88 0.20 -0.32
CA TRP A 13 -5.13 -0.25 0.83
C TRP A 13 -3.64 -0.15 0.55
N ALA A 14 -2.88 0.05 1.61
CA ALA A 14 -1.46 0.21 1.53
C ALA A 14 -0.79 -0.67 2.60
N THR A 15 0.31 -1.29 2.23
CA THR A 15 1.13 -2.09 3.14
C THR A 15 2.60 -1.95 2.78
N ILE A 16 3.47 -2.45 3.66
CA ILE A 16 4.90 -2.59 3.41
C ILE A 16 5.16 -4.06 3.12
N GLY A 17 5.79 -4.34 1.98
CA GLY A 17 6.23 -5.67 1.59
C GLY A 17 7.75 -5.72 1.38
N PHE A 18 8.21 -6.81 0.78
CA PHE A 18 9.58 -6.98 0.32
C PHE A 18 9.58 -7.45 -1.14
N ASP A 19 10.56 -7.01 -1.93
CA ASP A 19 10.79 -7.55 -3.26
C ASP A 19 11.62 -8.85 -3.22
N ALA A 20 11.92 -9.41 -4.39
CA ALA A 20 12.69 -10.65 -4.52
C ALA A 20 14.14 -10.54 -3.99
N GLU A 21 14.66 -9.33 -3.85
CA GLU A 21 16.00 -9.05 -3.30
C GLU A 21 15.95 -8.72 -1.80
N GLY A 22 14.77 -8.77 -1.17
CA GLY A 22 14.58 -8.47 0.24
C GLY A 22 14.56 -6.98 0.57
N ARG A 23 14.46 -6.09 -0.44
CA ARG A 23 14.31 -4.65 -0.22
C ARG A 23 12.88 -4.35 0.19
N SER A 24 12.69 -3.51 1.20
CA SER A 24 11.34 -3.08 1.57
C SER A 24 10.71 -2.24 0.47
N ILE A 25 9.44 -2.53 0.17
CA ILE A 25 8.65 -1.84 -0.85
C ILE A 25 7.32 -1.34 -0.30
N GLU A 26 6.88 -0.20 -0.80
CA GLU A 26 5.53 0.33 -0.65
C GLU A 26 4.61 -0.39 -1.61
N LEU A 27 3.54 -1.00 -1.10
CA LEU A 27 2.52 -1.63 -1.91
C LEU A 27 1.21 -0.89 -1.72
N VAL A 28 0.59 -0.46 -2.81
CA VAL A 28 -0.80 0.02 -2.84
C VAL A 28 -1.61 -0.86 -3.74
N PHE A 29 -2.76 -1.31 -3.24
CA PHE A 29 -3.62 -2.24 -3.94
C PHE A 29 -5.09 -1.89 -3.75
N VAL A 30 -5.89 -2.35 -4.69
CA VAL A 30 -7.35 -2.39 -4.59
C VAL A 30 -7.77 -3.86 -4.43
N ARG A 31 -8.92 -4.10 -3.81
CA ARG A 31 -9.55 -5.42 -3.80
C ARG A 31 -10.56 -5.45 -4.92
N LEU A 32 -10.46 -6.45 -5.78
CA LEU A 32 -11.47 -6.75 -6.79
C LEU A 32 -12.69 -7.42 -6.13
N ASP A 33 -13.76 -7.61 -6.91
CA ASP A 33 -15.03 -8.17 -6.42
C ASP A 33 -14.87 -9.60 -5.87
N ASP A 34 -13.92 -10.37 -6.40
CA ASP A 34 -13.54 -11.70 -5.94
C ASP A 34 -12.54 -11.70 -4.76
N HIS A 35 -12.31 -10.54 -4.17
CA HIS A 35 -11.30 -10.26 -3.14
C HIS A 35 -9.84 -10.41 -3.58
N THR A 36 -9.57 -10.62 -4.86
CA THR A 36 -8.21 -10.64 -5.39
C THR A 36 -7.56 -9.26 -5.22
N PRO A 37 -6.34 -9.18 -4.63
CA PRO A 37 -5.62 -7.92 -4.56
C PRO A 37 -4.98 -7.58 -5.91
N LEU A 38 -5.36 -6.45 -6.50
CA LEU A 38 -4.68 -5.89 -7.66
C LEU A 38 -3.70 -4.81 -7.19
N ILE A 39 -2.40 -5.08 -7.36
CA ILE A 39 -1.35 -4.10 -7.07
C ILE A 39 -1.38 -3.01 -8.13
N ILE A 40 -1.62 -1.77 -7.70
CA ILE A 40 -1.64 -0.59 -8.58
C ILE A 40 -0.40 0.28 -8.39
N HIS A 41 0.44 -0.04 -7.39
CA HIS A 41 1.67 0.66 -7.08
C HIS A 41 2.64 -0.25 -6.30
N ALA A 42 3.88 -0.32 -6.76
CA ALA A 42 4.99 -0.98 -6.07
C ALA A 42 6.27 -0.16 -6.26
N ASN A 43 6.78 0.44 -5.19
CA ASN A 43 7.99 1.27 -5.20
C ASN A 43 8.89 0.95 -4.01
N LEU A 44 10.16 1.35 -4.05
CA LEU A 44 11.05 1.27 -2.88
C LEU A 44 10.48 2.05 -1.69
N LEU A 45 10.58 1.47 -0.49
CA LEU A 45 10.06 2.05 0.74
C LEU A 45 10.71 3.39 1.07
N THR A 46 9.89 4.43 1.19
CA THR A 46 10.29 5.73 1.70
C THR A 46 10.04 5.84 3.22
N LYS A 47 10.80 6.74 3.87
CA LYS A 47 10.58 7.09 5.28
C LYS A 47 9.16 7.62 5.51
N GLY A 48 8.68 8.49 4.61
CA GLY A 48 7.37 9.11 4.70
C GLY A 48 6.22 8.10 4.68
N PHE A 49 6.27 7.13 3.77
CA PHE A 49 5.26 6.07 3.70
C PHE A 49 5.28 5.18 4.95
N ARG A 50 6.48 4.80 5.42
CA ARG A 50 6.62 4.01 6.65
C ARG A 50 5.99 4.71 7.85
N ASP A 51 6.25 6.00 8.00
CA ASP A 51 5.72 6.80 9.11
C ASP A 51 4.21 7.00 8.96
N GLU A 52 3.69 7.15 7.74
CA GLU A 52 2.26 7.21 7.45
C GLU A 52 1.55 5.91 7.85
N ILE A 53 2.08 4.74 7.46
CA ILE A 53 1.52 3.43 7.83
C ILE A 53 1.53 3.23 9.35
N ARG A 54 2.60 3.66 10.04
CA ARG A 54 2.69 3.57 11.52
C ARG A 54 1.63 4.42 12.23
N ARG A 55 1.32 5.60 11.72
CA ARG A 55 0.28 6.48 12.27
C ARG A 55 -1.14 6.04 11.94
N SER A 56 -1.29 5.18 10.93
CA SER A 56 -2.57 4.69 10.43
C SER A 56 -2.99 3.33 11.01
N ARG A 57 -2.19 2.79 11.94
CA ARG A 57 -2.49 1.63 12.78
C ARG A 57 -3.03 2.11 14.12
#